data_AF-A0A4V6NZ90-F1
#
_entry.id   AF-A0A4V6NZ90-F1
#
_cell.length_a   1.000
_cell.length_b   1.000
_cell.length_c   1.000
_cell.angle_alpha   90.00
_cell.angle_beta   90.00
_cell.angle_gamma   90.00
#
_symmetry.space_group_name_H-M   'P 1'
#
loop_
_entity.id
_entity.type
_entity.pdbx_description
1 polymer ?
#
loop_
_entity_poly.entity_id
_entity_poly.type
_entity_poly.pdbx_seq_one_letter_code
_entity_poly.pdbx_strand_id
1 'polypeptide(L)'
;MLHIIICFFVIIRLKRMMPQMKPILISSILSIIYPGLGQMYNRQTWKAVLLFLICIPMDWINFMKDDLVWEWRLLFTLVAVIDAGYTAWRITQDSSRSFLTMKQSFIRIGISVVILAFCTLGLRFAFIQAFNQAVKEQQNFKVEDPELNKEVTEYLEEKYQQKFTVTKTSIMMDTYVIRAAPNGQPDQDFMITGTSKEDFSDTYFAAFWSKQAEQSWQPMIDQTFGTTFDNNLHISYADEIEQLELADGKISDLTDALEKNPEYITPYIRIQTIQNLNQKNKEEQLEKVLSFVQMLQSQNVTKAQVKVLFYDEVLKKTGTKNYTNAEHLQNFVLILDDEFSKIKTVEDLKERLKMDVK
;
A
#
# COMPACT_ATOMS: atom_id res chain seq x y z
N MET A 1 1.33 16.67 -9.34
CA MET A 1 1.46 18.14 -9.19
C MET A 1 2.91 18.66 -9.11
N LEU A 2 3.89 17.90 -8.59
CA LEU A 2 5.32 18.26 -8.76
C LEU A 2 5.66 18.55 -10.24
N HIS A 3 5.04 17.80 -11.15
CA HIS A 3 5.13 18.02 -12.60
C HIS A 3 4.52 19.36 -13.06
N ILE A 4 3.50 19.91 -12.41
CA ILE A 4 2.91 21.23 -12.74
C ILE A 4 3.91 22.34 -12.42
N ILE A 5 4.55 22.25 -11.24
CA ILE A 5 5.59 23.20 -10.81
C ILE A 5 6.82 23.10 -11.71
N ILE A 6 7.28 21.86 -11.99
CA ILE A 6 8.41 21.62 -12.90
C ILE A 6 8.09 22.11 -14.31
N CYS A 7 6.93 21.77 -14.87
CA CYS A 7 6.52 22.24 -16.21
C CYS A 7 6.40 23.76 -16.28
N PHE A 8 5.93 24.42 -15.22
CA PHE A 8 5.91 25.89 -15.13
C PHE A 8 7.33 26.49 -15.22
N PHE A 9 8.28 25.97 -14.43
CA PHE A 9 9.68 26.41 -14.48
C PHE A 9 10.36 26.09 -15.82
N VAL A 10 10.04 24.93 -16.41
CA VAL A 10 10.53 24.53 -17.74
C VAL A 10 10.01 25.46 -18.83
N ILE A 11 8.73 25.83 -18.82
CA ILE A 11 8.17 26.78 -19.80
C ILE A 11 8.76 28.17 -19.63
N ILE A 12 9.00 28.61 -18.40
CA ILE A 12 9.69 29.89 -18.15
C ILE A 12 11.10 29.85 -18.72
N ARG A 13 11.82 28.75 -18.49
CA ARG A 13 13.18 28.56 -19.03
C ARG A 13 13.18 28.50 -20.55
N LEU A 14 12.23 27.80 -21.16
CA LEU A 14 12.04 27.71 -22.61
C LEU A 14 11.67 29.07 -23.22
N LYS A 15 10.80 29.88 -22.60
CA LYS A 15 10.48 31.23 -23.06
C LYS A 15 11.68 32.18 -22.99
N ARG A 16 12.55 32.01 -21.98
CA ARG A 16 13.81 32.76 -21.85
C ARG A 16 14.83 32.35 -22.92
N MET A 17 14.86 31.07 -23.28
CA MET A 17 15.75 30.52 -24.31
C MET A 17 15.24 30.73 -25.74
N MET A 18 13.92 30.86 -25.92
CA MET A 18 13.26 31.02 -27.22
C MET A 18 12.30 32.22 -27.19
N PRO A 19 12.83 33.46 -27.27
CA PRO A 19 12.02 34.69 -27.25
C PRO A 19 11.02 34.79 -28.43
N GLN A 20 11.17 33.94 -29.45
CA GLN A 20 10.27 33.85 -30.61
C GLN A 20 9.06 32.92 -30.41
N MET A 21 8.89 32.28 -29.24
CA MET A 21 7.70 31.43 -29.00
C MET A 21 6.42 32.26 -29.15
N LYS A 22 5.59 31.88 -30.11
CA LYS A 22 4.30 32.55 -30.37
C LYS A 22 3.43 32.50 -29.10
N PRO A 23 2.80 33.62 -28.68
CA PRO A 23 1.95 33.68 -27.48
C PRO A 23 0.86 32.60 -27.40
N ILE A 24 0.37 32.15 -28.56
CA ILE A 24 -0.56 31.03 -28.73
C ILE A 24 -0.01 29.76 -28.07
N LEU A 25 1.24 29.39 -28.38
CA LEU A 25 1.88 28.18 -27.86
C LEU A 25 2.03 28.25 -26.34
N ILE A 26 2.47 29.38 -25.80
CA ILE A 26 2.63 29.58 -24.36
C ILE A 26 1.28 29.44 -23.64
N SER A 27 0.25 30.09 -24.17
CA SER A 27 -1.10 30.04 -23.61
C SER A 27 -1.66 28.61 -23.61
N SER A 28 -1.48 27.87 -24.71
CA SER A 28 -1.95 26.49 -24.82
C SER A 28 -1.23 25.57 -23.84
N ILE A 29 0.11 25.65 -23.74
CA ILE A 29 0.87 24.80 -22.80
C ILE A 29 0.47 25.10 -21.36
N LEU A 30 0.27 26.38 -21.00
CA LEU A 30 -0.21 26.72 -19.65
C LEU A 30 -1.58 26.09 -19.35
N SER A 31 -2.51 26.07 -20.30
CA SER A 31 -3.80 25.41 -20.12
C SER A 31 -3.71 23.88 -20.08
N ILE A 32 -2.69 23.26 -20.69
CA ILE A 32 -2.39 21.83 -20.53
C ILE A 32 -1.94 21.55 -19.09
N ILE A 33 -1.07 22.40 -18.53
CA ILE A 33 -0.60 22.26 -17.15
C ILE A 33 -1.78 22.31 -16.18
N TYR A 34 -2.66 23.30 -16.33
CA TYR A 34 -3.90 23.38 -15.58
C TYR A 34 -4.91 24.27 -16.30
N PRO A 35 -6.16 23.81 -16.53
CA PRO A 35 -7.18 24.62 -17.19
C PRO A 35 -7.39 25.94 -16.46
N GLY A 36 -7.26 27.06 -17.20
CA GLY A 36 -7.37 28.42 -16.66
C GLY A 36 -6.05 29.18 -16.61
N LEU A 37 -4.88 28.52 -16.59
CA LEU A 37 -3.59 29.23 -16.58
C LEU A 37 -3.32 29.95 -17.92
N GLY A 38 -3.73 29.37 -19.06
CA GLY A 38 -3.65 30.05 -20.36
C GLY A 38 -4.57 31.27 -20.44
N GLN A 39 -5.79 31.16 -19.94
CA GLN A 39 -6.73 32.28 -19.83
C GLN A 39 -6.17 33.40 -18.94
N MET A 40 -5.51 33.04 -17.83
CA MET A 40 -4.81 33.99 -16.96
C MET A 40 -3.68 34.71 -17.70
N TYR A 41 -2.90 33.99 -18.51
CA TYR A 41 -1.85 34.57 -19.37
C TYR A 41 -2.42 35.59 -20.38
N ASN A 42 -3.58 35.29 -20.94
CA ASN A 42 -4.32 36.13 -21.88
C ASN A 42 -5.10 37.28 -21.23
N ARG A 43 -4.90 37.57 -19.94
CA ARG A 43 -5.64 38.57 -19.15
C ARG A 43 -7.16 38.33 -19.05
N GLN A 44 -7.61 37.10 -19.28
CA GLN A 44 -9.01 36.70 -19.07
C GLN A 44 -9.19 36.10 -17.67
N THR A 45 -8.94 36.92 -16.64
CA THR A 45 -8.92 36.49 -15.23
C THR A 45 -10.23 35.81 -14.80
N TRP A 46 -11.38 36.34 -15.23
CA TRP A 46 -12.68 35.76 -14.87
C TRP A 46 -12.87 34.35 -15.42
N LYS A 47 -12.49 34.12 -16.68
CA LYS A 47 -12.54 32.76 -17.27
C LYS A 47 -11.59 31.82 -16.54
N ALA A 48 -10.38 32.29 -16.21
CA ALA A 48 -9.42 31.48 -15.45
C ALA A 48 -9.98 31.04 -14.10
N VAL A 49 -10.60 31.96 -13.36
CA VAL A 49 -11.23 31.66 -12.05
C VAL A 49 -12.36 30.65 -12.20
N LEU A 50 -13.23 30.80 -13.21
CA LEU A 50 -14.30 29.82 -13.48
C LEU A 50 -13.74 28.42 -13.78
N LEU A 51 -12.69 28.34 -14.61
CA LEU A 51 -12.03 27.07 -14.91
C LEU A 51 -11.41 26.44 -13.66
N PHE A 52 -10.81 27.24 -12.77
CA PHE A 52 -10.28 26.74 -11.49
C PHE A 52 -11.40 26.22 -10.58
N LEU A 53 -12.51 26.94 -10.45
CA LEU A 53 -13.65 26.53 -9.62
C LEU A 53 -14.31 25.24 -10.10
N ILE A 54 -14.20 24.90 -11.39
CA ILE A 54 -14.72 23.64 -11.93
C ILE A 54 -13.68 22.52 -11.79
N CYS A 55 -12.41 22.78 -12.13
CA CYS A 55 -11.38 21.75 -12.14
C CYS A 55 -10.97 21.29 -10.74
N ILE A 56 -10.94 22.19 -9.75
CA ILE A 56 -10.55 21.81 -8.38
C ILE A 56 -11.52 20.75 -7.82
N PRO A 57 -12.86 20.95 -7.83
CA PRO A 57 -13.80 19.90 -7.41
C PRO A 57 -13.72 18.61 -8.24
N MET A 58 -13.51 18.69 -9.56
CA MET A 58 -13.34 17.48 -10.38
C MET A 58 -12.09 16.69 -9.99
N ASP A 59 -10.98 17.37 -9.72
CA ASP A 59 -9.75 16.73 -9.22
C ASP A 59 -9.98 16.08 -7.85
N TRP A 60 -10.81 16.69 -7.00
CA TRP A 60 -11.24 16.11 -5.72
C TRP A 60 -12.12 14.88 -5.88
N ILE A 61 -13.10 14.90 -6.78
CA ILE A 61 -13.98 13.75 -7.02
C ILE A 61 -13.16 12.59 -7.60
N ASN A 62 -12.26 12.86 -8.55
CA ASN A 62 -11.33 11.86 -9.09
C ASN A 62 -10.46 11.23 -8.01
N PHE A 63 -10.02 12.01 -7.03
CA PHE A 63 -9.26 11.49 -5.90
C PHE A 63 -10.09 10.58 -4.98
N MET A 64 -11.40 10.82 -4.85
CA MET A 64 -12.29 10.04 -3.97
C MET A 64 -12.91 8.81 -4.63
N LYS A 65 -13.04 8.81 -5.96
CA LYS A 65 -13.71 7.78 -6.75
C LYS A 65 -12.81 7.46 -7.94
N ASP A 66 -11.86 6.55 -7.74
CA ASP A 66 -10.65 6.32 -8.55
C ASP A 66 -10.77 6.32 -10.10
N ASP A 67 -11.97 6.32 -10.72
CA ASP A 67 -12.11 6.26 -12.19
C ASP A 67 -13.18 7.16 -12.85
N LEU A 68 -14.14 7.74 -12.13
CA LEU A 68 -15.38 8.21 -12.81
C LEU A 68 -15.27 9.56 -13.54
N VAL A 69 -14.29 10.41 -13.22
CA VAL A 69 -14.26 11.82 -13.70
C VAL A 69 -13.00 12.15 -14.52
N TRP A 70 -12.13 11.17 -14.80
CA TRP A 70 -10.87 11.43 -15.50
C TRP A 70 -11.08 11.79 -16.97
N GLU A 71 -12.01 11.11 -17.65
CA GLU A 71 -12.37 11.38 -19.04
C GLU A 71 -12.97 12.77 -19.22
N TRP A 72 -13.89 13.15 -18.32
CA TRP A 72 -14.48 14.49 -18.29
C TRP A 72 -13.42 15.57 -18.00
N ARG A 73 -12.46 15.26 -17.13
CA ARG A 73 -11.33 16.16 -16.83
C ARG A 73 -10.42 16.37 -18.03
N LEU A 74 -10.18 15.33 -18.83
CA LEU A 74 -9.41 15.42 -20.08
C LEU A 74 -10.15 16.24 -21.14
N LEU A 75 -11.44 15.96 -21.34
CA LEU A 75 -12.29 16.73 -22.27
C LEU A 75 -12.33 18.22 -21.89
N PHE A 76 -12.50 18.52 -20.60
CA PHE A 76 -12.50 19.90 -20.12
C PHE A 76 -11.15 20.60 -20.32
N THR A 77 -10.04 19.86 -20.18
CA THR A 77 -8.70 20.36 -20.48
C THR A 77 -8.57 20.72 -21.95
N LEU A 78 -9.02 19.84 -22.85
CA LEU A 78 -8.97 20.09 -24.28
C LEU A 78 -9.73 21.36 -24.66
N VAL A 79 -10.95 21.55 -24.13
CA VAL A 79 -11.75 22.76 -24.33
C VAL A 79 -11.01 24.00 -23.82
N ALA A 80 -10.42 23.94 -22.63
CA ALA A 80 -9.67 25.07 -22.06
C ALA A 80 -8.40 25.40 -22.86
N VAL A 81 -7.74 24.41 -23.46
CA VAL A 81 -6.57 24.60 -24.34
C VAL A 81 -6.98 25.27 -25.65
N ILE A 82 -8.09 24.84 -26.25
CA ILE A 82 -8.62 25.43 -27.48
C ILE A 82 -9.04 26.89 -27.23
N ASP A 83 -9.80 27.17 -26.16
CA ASP A 83 -10.22 28.56 -25.82
C ASP A 83 -9.00 29.46 -25.55
N ALA A 84 -7.99 28.94 -24.85
CA ALA A 84 -6.76 29.68 -24.57
C ALA A 84 -5.97 29.99 -25.85
N GLY A 85 -5.80 29.00 -26.73
CA GLY A 85 -5.11 29.17 -28.01
C GLY A 85 -5.83 30.14 -28.94
N TYR A 86 -7.15 29.99 -29.08
CA TYR A 86 -7.98 30.88 -29.91
C TYR A 86 -7.97 32.31 -29.39
N THR A 87 -8.10 32.50 -28.06
CA THR A 87 -8.01 33.82 -27.44
C THR A 87 -6.67 34.46 -27.70
N ALA A 88 -5.56 33.71 -27.54
CA ALA A 88 -4.23 34.23 -27.80
C ALA A 88 -4.05 34.63 -29.28
N TRP A 89 -4.59 33.83 -30.21
CA TRP A 89 -4.57 34.17 -31.64
C TRP A 89 -5.33 35.47 -31.93
N ARG A 90 -6.52 35.64 -31.35
CA ARG A 90 -7.30 36.87 -31.50
C ARG A 90 -6.57 38.10 -30.94
N ILE A 91 -5.90 37.97 -29.79
CA ILE A 91 -5.07 39.05 -29.22
C ILE A 91 -3.90 39.38 -30.14
N THR A 92 -3.30 38.39 -30.82
CA THR A 92 -2.21 38.69 -31.78
C THR A 92 -2.68 39.45 -33.03
N GLN A 93 -3.95 39.34 -33.40
CA GLN A 93 -4.52 40.09 -34.54
C GLN A 93 -4.99 41.50 -34.16
N ASP A 94 -5.29 41.74 -32.88
CA ASP A 94 -5.84 42.99 -32.38
C ASP A 94 -4.77 43.80 -31.65
N SER A 95 -4.25 44.85 -32.28
CA SER A 95 -3.21 45.71 -31.73
C SER A 95 -3.63 46.48 -30.47
N SER A 96 -4.93 46.54 -30.16
CA SER A 96 -5.45 47.18 -28.95
C SER A 96 -5.30 46.31 -27.70
N ARG A 97 -5.06 45.00 -27.87
CA ARG A 97 -4.96 44.04 -26.76
C ARG A 97 -3.52 43.57 -26.60
N SER A 98 -3.05 43.57 -25.35
CA SER A 98 -1.71 43.09 -25.01
C SER A 98 -1.77 41.92 -24.05
N PHE A 99 -0.85 40.98 -24.24
CA PHE A 99 -0.56 39.92 -23.29
C PHE A 99 -0.02 40.50 -21.98
N LEU A 100 0.00 39.69 -20.93
CA LEU A 100 0.76 40.04 -19.74
C LEU A 100 2.24 40.24 -20.09
N THR A 101 2.83 41.30 -19.54
CA THR A 101 4.28 41.48 -19.62
C THR A 101 4.96 40.36 -18.85
N MET A 102 6.23 40.06 -19.16
CA MET A 102 6.95 38.95 -18.53
C MET A 102 6.91 39.01 -16.99
N LYS A 103 7.11 40.21 -16.42
CA LYS A 103 7.02 40.45 -14.97
C LYS A 103 5.62 40.19 -14.43
N GLN A 104 4.58 40.63 -15.14
CA GLN A 104 3.19 40.42 -14.71
C GLN A 104 2.76 38.95 -14.86
N SER A 105 3.19 38.25 -15.91
CA SER A 105 2.96 36.82 -16.09
C SER A 105 3.58 36.03 -14.95
N PHE A 106 4.82 36.34 -14.57
CA PHE A 106 5.51 35.66 -13.48
C PHE A 106 4.75 35.80 -12.16
N ILE A 107 4.35 37.03 -11.81
CA ILE A 107 3.61 37.30 -10.57
C ILE A 107 2.24 36.61 -10.60
N ARG A 108 1.43 36.83 -11.63
CA ARG A 108 0.03 36.36 -11.65
C ARG A 108 -0.08 34.84 -11.79
N ILE A 109 0.71 34.25 -12.69
CA ILE A 109 0.69 32.80 -12.90
C ILE A 109 1.38 32.12 -11.73
N GLY A 110 2.48 32.66 -11.22
CA GLY A 110 3.14 32.14 -10.01
C GLY A 110 2.20 32.08 -8.81
N ILE A 111 1.49 33.18 -8.52
CA ILE A 111 0.47 33.22 -7.46
C ILE A 111 -0.63 32.19 -7.72
N SER A 112 -1.12 32.09 -8.96
CA SER A 112 -2.17 31.14 -9.32
C SER A 112 -1.72 29.69 -9.12
N VAL A 113 -0.48 29.34 -9.48
CA VAL A 113 0.09 28.01 -9.26
C VAL A 113 0.22 27.71 -7.76
N VAL A 114 0.65 28.69 -6.95
CA VAL A 114 0.73 28.52 -5.49
C VAL A 114 -0.66 28.29 -4.88
N ILE A 115 -1.67 29.07 -5.29
CA ILE A 115 -3.05 28.90 -4.81
C ILE A 115 -3.59 27.54 -5.23
N LEU A 116 -3.43 27.15 -6.50
CA LEU A 116 -3.84 25.83 -6.99
C LEU A 116 -3.15 24.71 -6.22
N ALA A 117 -1.85 24.88 -5.92
CA ALA A 117 -1.10 23.93 -5.13
C ALA A 117 -1.67 23.77 -3.72
N PHE A 118 -2.00 24.88 -3.07
CA PHE A 118 -2.62 24.88 -1.75
C PHE A 118 -4.02 24.23 -1.77
N CYS A 119 -4.88 24.60 -2.72
CA CYS A 119 -6.25 24.09 -2.82
C CYS A 119 -6.34 22.60 -3.17
N THR A 120 -5.34 22.03 -3.82
CA THR A 120 -5.39 20.61 -4.24
C THR A 120 -4.47 19.72 -3.40
N LEU A 121 -3.26 20.14 -3.03
CA LEU A 121 -2.40 19.36 -2.12
C LEU A 121 -2.65 19.66 -0.65
N GLY A 122 -2.78 20.94 -0.28
CA GLY A 122 -2.95 21.34 1.12
C GLY A 122 -4.22 20.75 1.71
N LEU A 123 -5.33 20.89 0.99
CA LEU A 123 -6.60 20.27 1.39
C LEU A 123 -6.52 18.73 1.37
N ARG A 124 -5.81 18.11 0.41
CA ARG A 124 -5.63 16.64 0.37
C ARG A 124 -4.84 16.15 1.58
N PHE A 125 -3.77 16.84 1.95
CA PHE A 125 -2.97 16.51 3.13
C PHE A 125 -3.80 16.67 4.40
N ALA A 126 -4.54 17.78 4.54
CA ALA A 126 -5.44 18.00 5.67
C ALA A 126 -6.52 16.92 5.77
N PHE A 127 -7.10 16.51 4.63
CA PHE A 127 -8.08 15.42 4.58
C PHE A 127 -7.47 14.08 4.99
N ILE A 128 -6.31 13.69 4.42
CA ILE A 128 -5.62 12.45 4.78
C ILE A 128 -5.26 12.44 6.27
N GLN A 129 -4.81 13.58 6.80
CA GLN A 129 -4.49 13.71 8.22
C GLN A 129 -5.74 13.55 9.09
N ALA A 130 -6.83 14.24 8.75
CA ALA A 130 -8.10 14.14 9.47
C ALA A 130 -8.70 12.73 9.39
N PHE A 131 -8.66 12.11 8.21
CA PHE A 131 -9.11 10.73 7.99
C PHE A 131 -8.29 9.74 8.82
N ASN A 132 -6.95 9.83 8.75
CA ASN A 132 -6.08 8.95 9.53
C ASN A 132 -6.27 9.15 11.04
N GLN A 133 -6.53 10.38 11.48
CA GLN A 133 -6.86 10.65 12.86
C GLN A 133 -8.20 10.03 13.26
N ALA A 134 -9.25 10.23 12.45
CA ALA A 134 -10.56 9.64 12.68
C ALA A 134 -10.50 8.10 12.72
N VAL A 135 -9.76 7.47 11.81
CA VAL A 135 -9.54 6.01 11.81
C VAL A 135 -8.82 5.56 13.09
N LYS A 136 -7.78 6.28 13.54
CA LYS A 136 -7.09 5.98 14.79
C LYS A 136 -7.99 6.12 16.02
N GLU A 137 -8.85 7.14 16.03
CA GLU A 137 -9.82 7.34 17.12
C GLU A 137 -10.86 6.21 17.12
N GLN A 138 -11.34 5.80 15.94
CA GLN A 138 -12.31 4.72 15.78
C GLN A 138 -11.75 3.35 16.20
N GLN A 139 -10.50 3.03 15.83
CA GLN A 139 -9.82 1.80 16.26
C GLN A 139 -9.55 1.72 17.78
N ASN A 140 -9.57 2.86 18.46
CA ASN A 140 -9.40 2.94 19.91
C ASN A 140 -10.72 3.02 20.67
N PHE A 141 -11.85 3.14 19.97
CA PHE A 141 -13.16 3.10 20.59
C PHE A 141 -13.49 1.66 20.98
N LYS A 142 -13.28 1.33 22.26
CA LYS A 142 -13.76 0.08 22.84
C LYS A 142 -15.27 0.18 22.96
N VAL A 143 -15.98 -0.63 22.19
CA VAL A 143 -17.41 -0.86 22.43
C VAL A 143 -17.51 -2.04 23.37
N GLU A 144 -17.95 -1.81 24.61
CA GLU A 144 -18.38 -2.92 25.46
C GLU A 144 -19.84 -3.20 25.15
N ASP A 145 -20.09 -4.22 24.33
CA ASP A 145 -21.42 -4.73 24.01
C ASP A 145 -21.54 -6.18 24.51
N PRO A 146 -22.18 -6.39 25.67
CA PRO A 146 -22.35 -7.72 26.25
C PRO A 146 -23.19 -8.67 25.39
N GLU A 147 -24.15 -8.16 24.61
CA GLU A 147 -25.01 -8.97 23.73
C GLU A 147 -24.18 -9.47 22.54
N LEU A 148 -23.46 -8.57 21.87
CA LEU A 148 -22.53 -8.92 20.79
C LEU A 148 -21.46 -9.90 21.25
N ASN A 149 -20.85 -9.68 22.43
CA ASN A 149 -19.82 -10.58 22.95
C ASN A 149 -20.38 -12.00 23.17
N LYS A 150 -21.64 -12.12 23.60
CA LYS A 150 -22.31 -13.40 23.76
C LYS A 150 -22.55 -14.06 22.41
N GLU A 151 -23.07 -13.32 21.42
CA GLU A 151 -23.29 -13.83 20.05
C GLU A 151 -22.00 -14.34 19.41
N VAL A 152 -20.91 -13.58 19.53
CA VAL A 152 -19.58 -13.99 19.03
C VAL A 152 -19.09 -15.25 19.72
N THR A 153 -19.26 -15.33 21.04
CA THR A 153 -18.82 -16.53 21.79
C THR A 153 -19.64 -17.75 21.37
N GLU A 154 -20.97 -17.61 21.21
CA GLU A 154 -21.84 -18.68 20.73
C GLU A 154 -21.48 -19.12 19.30
N TYR A 155 -21.19 -18.18 18.41
CA TYR A 155 -20.70 -18.46 17.05
C TYR A 155 -19.42 -19.31 17.06
N LEU A 156 -18.42 -18.89 17.84
CA LEU A 156 -17.14 -19.57 17.91
C LEU A 156 -17.25 -20.95 18.60
N GLU A 157 -18.04 -21.05 19.67
CA GLU A 157 -18.28 -22.31 20.38
C GLU A 157 -19.02 -23.32 19.50
N GLU A 158 -19.99 -22.87 18.69
CA GLU A 158 -20.71 -23.72 17.73
C GLU A 158 -19.78 -24.23 16.62
N LYS A 159 -18.96 -23.34 16.06
CA LYS A 159 -18.05 -23.67 14.94
C LYS A 159 -16.87 -24.56 15.35
N TYR A 160 -16.25 -24.29 16.51
CA TYR A 160 -14.98 -24.91 16.91
C TYR A 160 -15.08 -25.83 18.13
N GLN A 161 -16.28 -26.01 18.71
CA GLN A 161 -16.54 -26.91 19.85
C GLN A 161 -15.61 -26.67 21.05
N GLN A 162 -15.19 -25.41 21.27
CA GLN A 162 -14.30 -24.99 22.34
C GLN A 162 -14.64 -23.57 22.82
N LYS A 163 -14.22 -23.22 24.03
CA LYS A 163 -14.57 -21.94 24.66
C LYS A 163 -13.60 -20.82 24.29
N PHE A 164 -14.15 -19.63 24.08
CA PHE A 164 -13.40 -18.42 23.73
C PHE A 164 -13.76 -17.25 24.65
N THR A 165 -12.88 -16.24 24.66
CA THR A 165 -13.12 -14.96 25.32
C THR A 165 -12.88 -13.84 24.34
N VAL A 166 -13.83 -12.90 24.25
CA VAL A 166 -13.65 -11.64 23.51
C VAL A 166 -12.72 -10.72 24.29
N THR A 167 -11.63 -10.29 23.65
CA THR A 167 -10.58 -9.46 24.27
C THR A 167 -10.77 -7.98 23.96
N LYS A 168 -11.26 -7.65 22.74
CA LYS A 168 -11.50 -6.27 22.31
C LYS A 168 -12.56 -6.22 21.22
N THR A 169 -13.43 -5.23 21.28
CA THR A 169 -14.41 -4.93 20.22
C THR A 169 -14.23 -3.49 19.76
N SER A 170 -14.28 -3.29 18.45
CA SER A 170 -14.24 -1.97 17.79
C SER A 170 -15.16 -1.96 16.57
N ILE A 171 -15.45 -0.79 16.01
CA ILE A 171 -16.26 -0.64 14.79
C ILE A 171 -15.37 -0.02 13.72
N MET A 172 -15.42 -0.53 12.49
CA MET A 172 -14.77 0.07 11.33
C MET A 172 -15.74 0.03 10.14
N MET A 173 -16.06 1.19 9.58
CA MET A 173 -16.98 1.32 8.43
C MET A 173 -18.30 0.53 8.63
N ASP A 174 -18.95 0.74 9.78
CA ASP A 174 -20.22 0.09 10.17
C ASP A 174 -20.14 -1.45 10.34
N THR A 175 -18.94 -2.03 10.37
CA THR A 175 -18.71 -3.45 10.67
C THR A 175 -18.00 -3.59 12.01
N TYR A 176 -18.36 -4.59 12.81
CA TYR A 176 -17.60 -4.90 14.02
C TYR A 176 -16.27 -5.55 13.65
N VAL A 177 -15.19 -5.09 14.29
CA VAL A 177 -13.88 -5.72 14.29
C VAL A 177 -13.59 -6.17 15.71
N ILE A 178 -13.67 -7.47 15.92
CA ILE A 178 -13.68 -8.12 17.22
C ILE A 178 -12.41 -8.96 17.33
N ARG A 179 -11.78 -8.93 18.49
CA ARG A 179 -10.62 -9.74 18.85
C ARG A 179 -11.05 -10.75 19.89
N ALA A 180 -10.68 -12.01 19.69
CA ALA A 180 -10.93 -13.08 20.63
C ALA A 180 -9.72 -14.00 20.73
N ALA A 181 -9.70 -14.79 21.80
CA ALA A 181 -8.71 -15.84 22.00
C ALA A 181 -9.37 -17.07 22.64
N PRO A 182 -8.86 -18.29 22.41
CA PRO A 182 -9.29 -19.46 23.15
C PRO A 182 -9.05 -19.28 24.66
N ASN A 183 -9.92 -19.84 25.48
CA ASN A 183 -9.81 -19.70 26.93
C ASN A 183 -8.49 -20.29 27.45
N GLY A 184 -7.73 -19.47 28.18
CA GLY A 184 -6.42 -19.85 28.71
C GLY A 184 -5.25 -19.70 27.72
N GLN A 185 -5.49 -19.23 26.49
CA GLN A 185 -4.47 -19.04 25.46
C GLN A 185 -4.50 -17.61 24.88
N PRO A 186 -4.20 -16.57 25.69
CA PRO A 186 -4.30 -15.17 25.24
C PRO A 186 -3.34 -14.82 24.10
N ASP A 187 -2.26 -15.58 23.94
CA ASP A 187 -1.26 -15.40 22.88
C ASP A 187 -1.73 -15.90 21.51
N GLN A 188 -2.91 -16.51 21.43
CA GLN A 188 -3.58 -16.94 20.21
C GLN A 188 -4.77 -16.02 19.91
N ASP A 189 -4.50 -14.72 19.85
CA ASP A 189 -5.47 -13.69 19.49
C ASP A 189 -5.74 -13.72 17.97
N PHE A 190 -7.01 -13.67 17.61
CA PHE A 190 -7.47 -13.65 16.23
C PHE A 190 -8.61 -12.66 16.05
N MET A 191 -8.92 -12.36 14.79
CA MET A 191 -9.92 -11.36 14.41
C MET A 191 -11.20 -12.03 13.91
N ILE A 192 -12.33 -11.42 14.27
CA ILE A 192 -13.66 -11.67 13.74
C ILE A 192 -14.19 -10.37 13.16
N THR A 193 -14.84 -10.45 12.00
CA THR A 193 -15.53 -9.33 11.36
C THR A 193 -16.95 -9.70 11.00
N GLY A 194 -17.89 -8.76 11.14
CA GLY A 194 -19.27 -8.90 10.68
C GLY A 194 -20.22 -8.01 11.48
N THR A 195 -21.51 -8.07 11.15
CA THR A 195 -22.55 -7.29 11.85
C THR A 195 -23.46 -8.11 12.77
N SER A 196 -23.56 -9.42 12.56
CA SER A 196 -24.33 -10.36 13.37
C SER A 196 -23.78 -11.77 13.23
N LYS A 197 -24.30 -12.71 14.03
CA LYS A 197 -23.91 -14.14 14.02
C LYS A 197 -23.91 -14.77 12.62
N GLU A 198 -24.88 -14.44 11.77
CA GLU A 198 -25.03 -15.00 10.42
C GLU A 198 -24.01 -14.47 9.41
N ASP A 199 -23.35 -13.35 9.74
CA ASP A 199 -22.41 -12.63 8.87
C ASP A 199 -20.98 -12.64 9.45
N PHE A 200 -20.75 -13.35 10.56
CA PHE A 200 -19.41 -13.42 11.13
C PHE A 200 -18.47 -14.26 10.25
N SER A 201 -17.33 -13.67 9.95
CA SER A 201 -16.14 -14.31 9.40
C SER A 201 -15.00 -14.15 10.39
N ASP A 202 -14.31 -15.24 10.68
CA ASP A 202 -13.22 -15.27 11.63
C ASP A 202 -11.91 -15.77 11.00
N THR A 203 -10.81 -15.46 11.66
CA THR A 203 -9.45 -15.86 11.25
C THR A 203 -8.84 -16.90 12.19
N TYR A 204 -9.63 -17.55 13.04
CA TYR A 204 -9.13 -18.48 14.05
C TYR A 204 -8.38 -19.65 13.44
N PHE A 205 -8.92 -20.23 12.37
CA PHE A 205 -8.33 -21.38 11.71
C PHE A 205 -6.91 -21.08 11.20
N ALA A 206 -6.74 -19.95 10.50
CA ALA A 206 -5.43 -19.47 10.08
C ALA A 206 -4.53 -19.15 11.27
N ALA A 207 -5.06 -18.51 12.31
CA ALA A 207 -4.29 -18.14 13.50
C ALA A 207 -3.78 -19.36 14.26
N PHE A 208 -4.58 -20.44 14.33
CA PHE A 208 -4.22 -21.71 14.96
C PHE A 208 -2.99 -22.33 14.29
N TRP A 209 -3.04 -22.57 12.97
CA TRP A 209 -1.89 -23.11 12.25
C TRP A 209 -0.71 -22.15 12.19
N SER A 210 -0.94 -20.84 12.10
CA SER A 210 0.14 -19.84 12.16
C SER A 210 0.89 -19.91 13.48
N LYS A 211 0.19 -20.14 14.59
CA LYS A 211 0.83 -20.28 15.90
C LYS A 211 1.68 -21.54 15.99
N GLN A 212 1.20 -22.65 15.44
CA GLN A 212 1.97 -23.90 15.39
C GLN A 212 3.21 -23.77 14.50
N ALA A 213 3.07 -23.13 13.34
CA ALA A 213 4.19 -22.80 12.45
C ALA A 213 5.22 -21.90 13.14
N GLU A 214 4.77 -20.88 13.90
CA GLU A 214 5.66 -20.03 14.68
C GLU A 214 6.45 -20.86 15.71
N GLN A 215 5.76 -21.71 16.47
CA GLN A 215 6.41 -22.53 17.51
C GLN A 215 7.41 -23.54 16.93
N SER A 216 7.14 -24.10 15.76
CA SER A 216 7.99 -25.13 15.14
C SER A 216 9.11 -24.56 14.26
N TRP A 217 8.86 -23.51 13.49
CA TRP A 217 9.79 -22.99 12.48
C TRP A 217 10.61 -21.80 12.95
N GLN A 218 10.12 -20.98 13.89
CA GLN A 218 10.87 -19.82 14.39
C GLN A 218 12.23 -20.22 15.01
N PRO A 219 12.34 -21.29 15.83
CA PRO A 219 13.64 -21.74 16.33
C PRO A 219 14.63 -22.11 15.22
N MET A 220 14.12 -22.66 14.12
CA MET A 220 14.93 -23.05 12.95
C MET A 220 15.38 -21.82 12.16
N ILE A 221 14.52 -20.80 12.05
CA ILE A 221 14.87 -19.50 11.47
C ILE A 221 15.99 -18.86 12.28
N ASP A 222 15.87 -18.83 13.60
CA ASP A 222 16.89 -18.23 14.48
C ASP A 222 18.21 -18.99 14.41
N GLN A 223 18.17 -20.32 14.34
CA GLN A 223 19.37 -21.13 14.15
C GLN A 223 20.03 -20.90 12.78
N THR A 224 19.23 -20.76 11.71
CA THR A 224 19.73 -20.67 10.33
C THR A 224 20.28 -19.27 10.02
N PHE A 225 19.55 -18.24 10.42
CA PHE A 225 19.82 -16.85 10.03
C PHE A 225 20.43 -16.00 11.16
N GLY A 226 20.55 -16.55 12.38
CA GLY A 226 21.15 -15.86 13.52
C GLY A 226 20.25 -14.73 14.03
N THR A 227 20.76 -13.50 14.02
CA THR A 227 20.00 -12.33 14.51
C THR A 227 18.92 -11.94 13.51
N THR A 228 17.67 -12.27 13.84
CA THR A 228 16.47 -11.87 13.11
C THR A 228 15.60 -10.92 13.94
N PHE A 229 14.65 -10.23 13.31
CA PHE A 229 13.70 -9.36 13.99
C PHE A 229 12.37 -9.30 13.24
N ASP A 230 11.26 -9.05 13.93
CA ASP A 230 9.94 -8.85 13.32
C ASP A 230 9.63 -9.84 12.17
N ASN A 231 9.98 -11.11 12.37
CA ASN A 231 9.64 -12.17 11.43
C ASN A 231 8.12 -12.32 11.42
N ASN A 232 7.57 -12.69 10.27
CA ASN A 232 6.15 -12.96 10.15
C ASN A 232 5.97 -14.35 9.55
N LEU A 233 5.22 -15.18 10.27
CA LEU A 233 4.85 -16.53 9.87
C LEU A 233 3.32 -16.59 9.89
N HIS A 234 2.74 -16.77 8.72
CA HIS A 234 1.31 -16.84 8.55
C HIS A 234 0.94 -18.01 7.65
N ILE A 235 -0.09 -18.76 8.03
CA ILE A 235 -0.64 -19.83 7.21
C ILE A 235 -1.94 -19.33 6.59
N SER A 236 -1.99 -19.36 5.25
CA SER A 236 -3.23 -19.24 4.50
C SER A 236 -3.68 -20.61 4.02
N TYR A 237 -4.95 -20.71 3.70
CA TYR A 237 -5.58 -21.95 3.26
C TYR A 237 -6.69 -21.64 2.25
N ALA A 238 -7.09 -22.65 1.48
CA ALA A 238 -8.25 -22.57 0.60
C ALA A 238 -9.54 -22.92 1.36
N ASP A 239 -10.67 -22.28 1.06
CA ASP A 239 -11.93 -22.45 1.80
C ASP A 239 -12.38 -23.93 1.91
N GLU A 240 -12.02 -24.77 0.93
CA GLU A 240 -12.35 -26.19 0.92
C GLU A 240 -11.72 -26.95 2.10
N ILE A 241 -10.48 -26.62 2.51
CA ILE A 241 -9.83 -27.35 3.60
C ILE A 241 -10.43 -26.99 4.96
N GLU A 242 -10.91 -25.76 5.15
CA GLU A 242 -11.59 -25.37 6.38
C GLU A 242 -12.87 -26.19 6.58
N GLN A 243 -13.66 -26.39 5.52
CA GLN A 243 -14.87 -27.22 5.59
C GLN A 243 -14.55 -28.69 5.90
N LEU A 244 -13.47 -29.23 5.30
CA LEU A 244 -13.04 -30.60 5.54
C LEU A 244 -12.55 -30.82 6.97
N GLU A 245 -11.75 -29.90 7.49
CA GLU A 245 -11.16 -29.98 8.84
C GLU A 245 -12.19 -29.69 9.94
N LEU A 246 -13.16 -28.82 9.68
CA LEU A 246 -14.22 -28.50 10.65
C LEU A 246 -15.39 -29.47 10.65
N ALA A 247 -15.41 -30.51 9.80
CA ALA A 247 -16.49 -31.50 9.75
C ALA A 247 -16.76 -32.17 11.11
N ASP A 248 -15.69 -32.42 11.90
CA ASP A 248 -15.77 -32.99 13.25
C ASP A 248 -15.61 -31.93 14.36
N GLY A 249 -15.63 -30.64 14.00
CA GLY A 249 -15.50 -29.51 14.93
C GLY A 249 -14.10 -29.36 15.55
N LYS A 250 -13.06 -30.02 15.02
CA LYS A 250 -11.69 -29.97 15.52
C LYS A 250 -10.68 -29.76 14.40
N ILE A 251 -9.90 -28.70 14.51
CA ILE A 251 -8.80 -28.40 13.61
C ILE A 251 -7.65 -29.38 13.88
N SER A 252 -7.15 -30.10 12.86
CA SER A 252 -5.98 -30.95 13.03
C SER A 252 -4.70 -30.13 13.21
N ASP A 253 -3.64 -30.79 13.70
CA ASP A 253 -2.31 -30.17 13.75
C ASP A 253 -1.83 -29.82 12.34
N LEU A 254 -1.09 -28.71 12.20
CA LEU A 254 -0.53 -28.26 10.94
C LEU A 254 0.29 -29.36 10.23
N THR A 255 1.04 -30.17 11.00
CA THR A 255 1.84 -31.27 10.45
C THR A 255 0.94 -32.31 9.78
N ASP A 256 -0.13 -32.73 10.47
CA ASP A 256 -1.10 -33.69 9.95
C ASP A 256 -1.84 -33.12 8.72
N ALA A 257 -2.17 -31.82 8.76
CA ALA A 257 -2.84 -31.13 7.67
C ALA A 257 -1.95 -31.03 6.42
N LEU A 258 -0.66 -30.72 6.59
CA LEU A 258 0.34 -30.71 5.52
C LEU A 258 0.62 -32.11 4.95
N GLU A 259 0.50 -33.17 5.76
CA GLU A 259 0.62 -34.54 5.26
C GLU A 259 -0.57 -34.96 4.40
N LYS A 260 -1.79 -34.56 4.78
CA LYS A 260 -3.03 -35.00 4.11
C LYS A 260 -3.40 -34.14 2.90
N ASN A 261 -3.25 -32.81 3.04
CA ASN A 261 -3.82 -31.81 2.13
C ASN A 261 -2.83 -30.67 1.81
N PRO A 262 -1.57 -30.95 1.48
CA PRO A 262 -0.52 -29.93 1.33
C PRO A 262 -0.80 -28.87 0.25
N GLU A 263 -1.61 -29.19 -0.74
CA GLU A 263 -1.94 -28.32 -1.87
C GLU A 263 -2.89 -27.18 -1.52
N TYR A 264 -3.62 -27.31 -0.42
CA TYR A 264 -4.59 -26.34 0.08
C TYR A 264 -4.02 -25.40 1.14
N ILE A 265 -2.77 -25.63 1.56
CA ILE A 265 -2.12 -24.90 2.65
C ILE A 265 -0.93 -24.14 2.08
N THR A 266 -0.88 -22.84 2.33
CA THR A 266 0.18 -21.96 1.83
C THR A 266 0.78 -21.13 2.96
N PRO A 267 2.00 -21.46 3.42
CA PRO A 267 2.74 -20.61 4.33
C PRO A 267 3.27 -19.34 3.67
N TYR A 268 3.13 -18.23 4.39
CA TYR A 268 3.70 -16.92 4.10
C TYR A 268 4.74 -16.61 5.16
N ILE A 269 6.00 -16.62 4.76
CA ILE A 269 7.15 -16.55 5.64
C ILE A 269 7.99 -15.33 5.27
N ARG A 270 8.04 -14.35 6.17
CA ARG A 270 8.93 -13.19 6.07
C ARG A 270 10.00 -13.28 7.15
N ILE A 271 11.25 -13.34 6.71
CA ILE A 271 12.42 -13.39 7.59
C ILE A 271 13.21 -12.09 7.38
N GLN A 272 13.49 -11.37 8.46
CA GLN A 272 14.31 -10.16 8.43
C GLN A 272 15.60 -10.43 9.16
N THR A 273 16.71 -10.54 8.42
CA THR A 273 18.03 -10.87 9.00
C THR A 273 18.96 -9.66 8.97
N ILE A 274 19.66 -9.42 10.07
CA ILE A 274 20.64 -8.34 10.19
C ILE A 274 22.01 -8.88 9.75
N GLN A 275 22.19 -8.97 8.44
CA GLN A 275 23.38 -9.53 7.81
C GLN A 275 23.65 -8.85 6.46
N ASN A 276 24.84 -8.28 6.32
CA ASN A 276 25.27 -7.68 5.04
C ASN A 276 25.38 -8.76 3.96
N LEU A 277 24.69 -8.62 2.83
CA LEU A 277 24.83 -9.51 1.68
C LEU A 277 25.80 -8.89 0.66
N ASN A 278 26.93 -9.55 0.40
CA ASN A 278 27.95 -9.09 -0.54
C ASN A 278 28.53 -10.25 -1.36
N GLN A 279 29.38 -9.94 -2.34
CA GLN A 279 29.94 -10.97 -3.22
C GLN A 279 30.69 -12.09 -2.49
N LYS A 280 31.28 -11.84 -1.31
CA LYS A 280 32.07 -12.84 -0.59
C LYS A 280 31.23 -13.85 0.18
N ASN A 281 30.08 -13.43 0.70
CA ASN A 281 29.20 -14.29 1.52
C ASN A 281 27.87 -14.65 0.84
N LYS A 282 27.65 -14.18 -0.40
CA LYS A 282 26.42 -14.44 -1.15
C LYS A 282 26.08 -15.93 -1.23
N GLU A 283 27.05 -16.77 -1.57
CA GLU A 283 26.82 -18.21 -1.72
C GLU A 283 26.40 -18.84 -0.39
N GLU A 284 27.13 -18.57 0.70
CA GLU A 284 26.78 -19.03 2.05
C GLU A 284 25.37 -18.58 2.48
N GLN A 285 24.98 -17.33 2.21
CA GLN A 285 23.64 -16.85 2.57
C GLN A 285 22.54 -17.53 1.74
N LEU A 286 22.79 -17.80 0.45
CA LEU A 286 21.84 -18.52 -0.38
C LEU A 286 21.76 -20.00 0.02
N GLU A 287 22.85 -20.62 0.47
CA GLU A 287 22.82 -21.98 1.05
C GLU A 287 21.96 -22.04 2.31
N LYS A 288 22.00 -21.01 3.16
CA LYS A 288 21.10 -20.91 4.32
C LYS A 288 19.63 -20.82 3.91
N VAL A 289 19.32 -19.99 2.90
CA VAL A 289 17.97 -19.91 2.36
C VAL A 289 17.53 -21.26 1.76
N LEU A 290 18.41 -21.92 1.02
CA LEU A 290 18.14 -23.24 0.44
C LEU A 290 17.88 -24.28 1.53
N SER A 291 18.71 -24.31 2.57
CA SER A 291 18.54 -25.23 3.70
C SER A 291 17.19 -25.03 4.38
N PHE A 292 16.76 -23.79 4.57
CA PHE A 292 15.45 -23.49 5.14
C PHE A 292 14.30 -23.95 4.22
N VAL A 293 14.42 -23.73 2.91
CA VAL A 293 13.43 -24.21 1.92
C VAL A 293 13.35 -25.74 1.92
N GLN A 294 14.48 -26.43 1.88
CA GLN A 294 14.53 -27.90 1.91
C GLN A 294 13.97 -28.49 3.20
N MET A 295 14.18 -27.81 4.32
CA MET A 295 13.59 -28.18 5.61
C MET A 295 12.05 -28.08 5.55
N LEU A 296 11.49 -26.99 5.05
CA LEU A 296 10.03 -26.87 4.87
C LEU A 296 9.50 -27.95 3.91
N GLN A 297 10.19 -28.19 2.80
CA GLN A 297 9.84 -29.27 1.85
C GLN A 297 9.84 -30.65 2.53
N SER A 298 10.78 -30.91 3.45
CA SER A 298 10.83 -32.16 4.22
C SER A 298 9.68 -32.32 5.23
N GLN A 299 8.94 -31.24 5.50
CA GLN A 299 7.74 -31.22 6.34
C GLN A 299 6.46 -31.13 5.49
N ASN A 300 6.51 -31.67 4.26
CA ASN A 300 5.40 -31.74 3.31
C ASN A 300 4.86 -30.37 2.83
N VAL A 301 5.58 -29.27 3.03
CA VAL A 301 5.23 -27.99 2.43
C VAL A 301 5.48 -28.06 0.92
N THR A 302 4.42 -27.96 0.12
CA THR A 302 4.52 -28.02 -1.36
C THR A 302 4.42 -26.65 -2.04
N LYS A 303 3.81 -25.67 -1.37
CA LYS A 303 3.66 -24.27 -1.79
C LYS A 303 4.02 -23.38 -0.62
N ALA A 304 4.73 -22.29 -0.85
CA ALA A 304 4.94 -21.24 0.14
C ALA A 304 5.43 -19.94 -0.50
N GLN A 305 5.10 -18.80 0.12
CA GLN A 305 5.76 -17.54 -0.14
C GLN A 305 6.85 -17.30 0.88
N VAL A 306 8.11 -17.38 0.46
CA VAL A 306 9.25 -17.14 1.34
C VAL A 306 9.96 -15.86 0.91
N LYS A 307 10.01 -14.88 1.81
CA LYS A 307 10.72 -13.62 1.63
C LYS A 307 11.79 -13.46 2.70
N VAL A 308 13.05 -13.54 2.29
CA VAL A 308 14.21 -13.29 3.16
C VAL A 308 14.79 -11.94 2.84
N LEU A 309 14.79 -11.02 3.81
CA LEU A 309 15.27 -9.65 3.66
C LEU A 309 16.59 -9.48 4.41
N PHE A 310 17.61 -9.00 3.70
CA PHE A 310 18.96 -8.80 4.22
C PHE A 310 19.19 -7.32 4.53
N TYR A 311 19.44 -7.05 5.81
CA TYR A 311 19.67 -5.71 6.32
C TYR A 311 21.12 -5.44 6.65
N ASP A 312 21.49 -4.16 6.60
CA ASP A 312 22.81 -3.74 7.03
C ASP A 312 23.07 -4.03 8.51
N GLU A 313 24.34 -4.26 8.84
CA GLU A 313 24.74 -4.54 10.23
C GLU A 313 24.72 -3.31 11.14
N VAL A 314 24.45 -2.12 10.60
CA VAL A 314 24.32 -0.89 11.40
C VAL A 314 23.16 -1.04 12.37
N LEU A 315 22.10 -1.75 11.96
CA LEU A 315 20.96 -2.08 12.82
C LEU A 315 21.32 -2.85 14.10
N LYS A 316 22.43 -3.61 14.11
CA LYS A 316 22.90 -4.27 15.35
C LYS A 316 23.26 -3.26 16.45
N LYS A 317 23.64 -2.03 16.07
CA LYS A 317 24.04 -0.95 17.00
C LYS A 317 22.92 0.04 17.26
N THR A 318 22.15 0.40 16.24
CA THR A 318 21.10 1.43 16.34
C THR A 318 19.76 0.86 16.83
N GLY A 319 19.59 -0.46 16.79
CA GLY A 319 18.34 -1.15 17.10
C GLY A 319 17.33 -1.07 15.95
N THR A 320 16.24 -1.83 16.09
CA THR A 320 15.21 -2.02 15.05
C THR A 320 13.98 -1.11 15.21
N LYS A 321 13.89 -0.34 16.30
CA LYS A 321 12.69 0.46 16.65
C LYS A 321 12.38 1.65 15.72
N ASN A 322 13.37 2.19 15.00
CA ASN A 322 13.22 3.34 14.09
C ASN A 322 13.46 2.97 12.62
N TYR A 323 13.38 1.68 12.32
CA TYR A 323 13.69 1.14 11.00
C TYR A 323 12.56 1.47 10.01
N THR A 324 12.91 2.13 8.90
CA THR A 324 12.01 2.24 7.74
C THR A 324 12.46 1.24 6.69
N ASN A 325 11.49 0.55 6.07
CA ASN A 325 11.85 -0.68 5.37
C ASN A 325 12.91 -0.51 4.26
N ALA A 326 12.90 0.66 3.60
CA ALA A 326 13.74 0.95 2.45
C ALA A 326 15.15 1.46 2.79
N GLU A 327 15.40 2.02 3.99
CA GLU A 327 16.69 2.68 4.23
C GLU A 327 17.83 1.70 4.53
N HIS A 328 17.55 0.52 5.06
CA HIS A 328 18.62 -0.43 5.41
C HIS A 328 18.53 -1.75 4.66
N LEU A 329 17.49 -1.93 3.83
CA LEU A 329 17.36 -3.10 2.97
C LEU A 329 18.44 -3.05 1.89
N GLN A 330 19.25 -4.10 1.82
CA GLN A 330 20.27 -4.24 0.78
C GLN A 330 19.74 -5.13 -0.35
N ASN A 331 19.18 -6.26 0.05
CA ASN A 331 18.83 -7.35 -0.84
C ASN A 331 17.66 -8.14 -0.27
N PHE A 332 16.96 -8.84 -1.15
CA PHE A 332 16.01 -9.84 -0.71
C PHE A 332 15.95 -11.02 -1.67
N VAL A 333 15.62 -12.19 -1.14
CA VAL A 333 15.21 -13.36 -1.90
C VAL A 333 13.70 -13.48 -1.78
N LEU A 334 13.02 -13.62 -2.90
CA LEU A 334 11.57 -13.84 -2.95
C LEU A 334 11.28 -15.14 -3.71
N ILE A 335 10.64 -16.07 -3.03
CA ILE A 335 10.14 -17.33 -3.59
C ILE A 335 8.62 -17.24 -3.54
N LEU A 336 7.97 -17.48 -4.68
CA LEU A 336 6.51 -17.47 -4.81
C LEU A 336 5.95 -18.89 -4.77
N ASP A 337 4.65 -19.01 -4.50
CA ASP A 337 3.95 -20.26 -4.19
C ASP A 337 4.25 -21.41 -5.15
N ASP A 338 4.06 -21.17 -6.45
CA ASP A 338 4.20 -22.16 -7.52
C ASP A 338 5.66 -22.44 -7.88
N GLU A 339 6.58 -21.65 -7.36
CA GLU A 339 8.01 -21.81 -7.55
C GLU A 339 8.66 -22.57 -6.39
N PHE A 340 8.03 -22.60 -5.22
CA PHE A 340 8.61 -23.11 -3.98
C PHE A 340 9.12 -24.56 -4.11
N SER A 341 8.30 -25.46 -4.66
CA SER A 341 8.66 -26.88 -4.86
C SER A 341 9.73 -27.09 -5.93
N LYS A 342 10.03 -26.08 -6.76
CA LYS A 342 11.04 -26.15 -7.82
C LYS A 342 12.44 -25.81 -7.32
N ILE A 343 12.56 -25.16 -6.16
CA ILE A 343 13.85 -24.78 -5.57
C ILE A 343 14.57 -26.02 -5.05
N LYS A 344 15.71 -26.36 -5.66
CA LYS A 344 16.53 -27.53 -5.29
C LYS A 344 18.00 -27.18 -5.07
N THR A 345 18.46 -26.08 -5.65
CA THR A 345 19.85 -25.66 -5.68
C THR A 345 20.00 -24.18 -5.36
N VAL A 346 21.24 -23.76 -5.09
CA VAL A 346 21.58 -22.34 -4.87
C VAL A 346 21.35 -21.54 -6.16
N GLU A 347 21.57 -22.15 -7.32
CA GLU A 347 21.34 -21.56 -8.64
C GLU A 347 19.89 -21.11 -8.83
N ASP A 348 18.93 -21.92 -8.37
CA ASP A 348 17.50 -21.56 -8.41
C ASP A 348 17.23 -20.28 -7.60
N LEU A 349 17.99 -20.04 -6.52
CA LEU A 349 17.85 -18.85 -5.68
C LEU A 349 18.58 -17.63 -6.26
N LYS A 350 19.65 -17.84 -7.05
CA LYS A 350 20.41 -16.74 -7.68
C LYS A 350 19.52 -15.90 -8.62
N GLU A 351 18.56 -16.52 -9.31
CA GLU A 351 17.59 -15.84 -10.18
C GLU A 351 16.52 -15.05 -9.41
N ARG A 352 16.31 -15.40 -8.14
CA ARG A 352 15.30 -14.82 -7.24
C ARG A 352 15.86 -13.76 -6.31
N LEU A 353 17.19 -13.63 -6.28
CA LEU A 353 17.87 -12.58 -5.56
C LEU A 353 17.68 -11.24 -6.27
N LYS A 354 17.01 -10.30 -5.59
CA LYS A 354 16.81 -8.94 -6.07
C LYS A 354 17.65 -7.98 -5.22
N MET A 355 18.17 -6.94 -5.87
CA MET A 355 18.79 -5.80 -5.19
C MET A 355 17.71 -4.76 -4.95
N ASP A 356 17.65 -4.22 -3.73
CA ASP A 356 16.91 -2.99 -3.52
C ASP A 356 17.83 -1.83 -3.90
N VAL A 357 17.55 -1.22 -5.05
CA VAL A 357 18.35 -0.10 -5.56
C VAL A 357 17.85 1.15 -4.83
N LYS A 358 18.61 1.59 -3.83
CA LYS A 358 18.47 2.94 -3.26
C LYS A 358 18.61 4.02 -4.32
#